data_AF-A0A8T4KGX2-F1
#
_entry.id   AF-A0A8T4KGX2-F1
#
_cell.length_a   1.000
_cell.length_b   1.000
_cell.length_c   1.000
_cell.angle_alpha   90.00
_cell.angle_beta   90.00
_cell.angle_gamma   90.00
#
_symmetry.space_group_name_H-M   'P 1'
#
loop_
_entity.id
_entity.type
_entity.pdbx_description
1 polymer ?
#
loop_
_entity_poly.entity_id
_entity_poly.type
_entity_poly.pdbx_seq_one_letter_code
_entity_poly.pdbx_strand_id
1 'polypeptide(L)' 'MTDYCVHCGRIAVAFNDLNQPVCPVCRSKAPKEISCDICSAMMIVKQGKFGSFWACSGYPQCNNSMSVKKQLMKNWKK' A
#
# COMPACT_ATOMS: atom_id res chain seq x y z
N MET A 1 5.38 -15.00 5.88
CA MET A 1 4.93 -13.59 5.85
C MET A 1 4.25 -13.38 4.50
N THR A 2 2.93 -13.23 4.49
CA THR A 2 2.16 -13.12 3.23
C THR A 2 1.89 -11.65 2.94
N ASP A 3 2.51 -11.12 1.90
CA ASP A 3 2.24 -9.77 1.42
C ASP A 3 1.02 -9.72 0.50
N TYR A 4 0.36 -8.57 0.45
CA TYR A 4 -0.80 -8.32 -0.39
C TYR A 4 -0.47 -7.30 -1.47
N CYS A 5 -1.00 -7.52 -2.67
CA CYS A 5 -0.83 -6.64 -3.81
C CYS A 5 -1.41 -5.26 -3.50
N VAL A 6 -0.59 -4.22 -3.63
CA VAL A 6 -0.94 -2.83 -3.30
C VAL A 6 -2.05 -2.25 -4.18
N HIS A 7 -2.31 -2.86 -5.35
CA HIS A 7 -3.32 -2.38 -6.30
C HIS A 7 -4.69 -3.03 -6.08
N CYS A 8 -4.73 -4.36 -5.86
CA CYS A 8 -5.97 -5.15 -5.87
C CYS A 8 -6.20 -6.00 -4.62
N GLY A 9 -5.21 -6.15 -3.74
CA GLY A 9 -5.35 -6.89 -2.49
C GLY A 9 -5.27 -8.41 -2.57
N ARG A 10 -5.05 -8.98 -3.76
CA ARG A 10 -4.69 -10.40 -3.90
C ARG A 10 -3.31 -10.67 -3.31
N ILE A 11 -2.97 -11.94 -3.10
CA ILE A 11 -1.63 -12.33 -2.64
C ILE A 11 -0.58 -11.76 -3.60
N ALA A 12 0.39 -11.04 -3.05
CA ALA A 12 1.57 -10.61 -3.79
C ALA A 12 2.55 -11.77 -3.89
N VAL A 13 3.14 -11.92 -5.08
CA VAL A 13 4.15 -12.97 -5.35
C VAL A 13 5.44 -12.38 -5.93
N ALA A 14 5.50 -11.07 -6.08
CA ALA A 14 6.65 -10.33 -6.58
C ALA A 14 6.62 -8.88 -6.07
N PHE A 15 7.74 -8.18 -6.22
CA PHE A 15 7.84 -6.73 -6.03
C PHE A 15 8.07 -6.07 -7.39
N ASN A 16 7.56 -4.85 -7.57
CA ASN A 16 7.87 -4.02 -8.75
C ASN A 16 9.17 -3.22 -8.54
N ASP A 17 9.54 -2.40 -9.53
CA ASP A 17 10.77 -1.59 -9.50
C ASP A 17 10.79 -0.53 -8.38
N LEU A 18 9.62 -0.21 -7.82
CA LEU A 18 9.46 0.68 -6.66
C LEU A 18 9.42 -0.09 -5.33
N ASN A 19 9.82 -1.37 -5.33
CA ASN A 19 9.79 -2.26 -4.19
C ASN A 19 8.40 -2.38 -3.53
N GLN A 20 7.33 -2.33 -4.34
CA GLN A 20 5.95 -2.50 -3.88
C GLN A 20 5.48 -3.93 -4.14
N PRO A 21 4.82 -4.60 -3.18
CA PRO A 21 4.32 -5.96 -3.38
C PRO A 21 3.16 -5.97 -4.39
N VAL A 22 3.28 -6.78 -5.44
CA VAL A 22 2.34 -6.86 -6.56
C VAL A 22 1.98 -8.32 -6.88
N CYS A 23 0.77 -8.52 -7.39
CA CYS A 23 0.35 -9.81 -7.95
C CYS A 23 0.73 -9.92 -9.44
N PRO A 24 0.70 -11.13 -10.05
CA PRO A 24 1.08 -11.32 -11.46
C PRO A 24 0.28 -10.46 -12.44
N VAL A 25 -0.97 -10.13 -12.08
CA VAL A 25 -1.89 -9.36 -12.93
C VAL A 25 -1.65 -7.85 -12.83
N CYS A 26 -1.23 -7.34 -11.67
CA CYS A 26 -1.10 -5.90 -11.44
C CYS A 26 0.34 -5.40 -11.50
N ARG A 27 1.32 -6.26 -11.84
CA ARG A 27 2.74 -5.93 -11.87
C ARG A 27 3.05 -4.69 -12.72
N SER A 28 2.37 -4.52 -13.84
CA SER A 28 2.57 -3.40 -14.79
C SER A 28 1.65 -2.20 -14.53
N LYS A 29 0.82 -2.20 -13.47
CA LYS A 29 -0.06 -1.08 -13.17
C LYS A 29 0.73 0.07 -12.57
N ALA A 30 0.32 1.29 -12.91
CA ALA A 30 0.83 2.49 -12.26
C ALA A 30 0.63 2.40 -10.74
N PRO A 31 1.58 2.92 -9.94
CA PRO A 31 1.50 2.96 -8.48
C PRO A 31 0.15 3.51 -8.02
N LYS A 32 -0.47 2.85 -7.03
CA LYS A 32 -1.73 3.35 -6.49
C LYS A 32 -1.44 4.54 -5.60
N GLU A 33 -1.88 5.72 -6.02
CA GLU A 33 -1.78 6.94 -5.24
C GLU A 33 -2.92 6.97 -4.22
N ILE A 34 -2.57 6.94 -2.94
CA ILE A 34 -3.53 6.95 -1.85
C ILE A 34 -3.23 8.17 -0.98
N SER A 35 -4.21 9.06 -0.83
CA SER A 35 -4.11 10.20 0.07
C SER A 35 -4.34 9.77 1.52
N CYS A 36 -3.60 10.37 2.44
CA CYS A 36 -3.77 10.21 3.87
C CYS A 36 -5.01 10.98 4.35
N ASP A 37 -5.91 10.32 5.07
CA ASP A 37 -7.15 10.95 5.60
C ASP A 37 -6.87 12.08 6.62
N ILE A 38 -5.65 12.16 7.18
CA ILE A 38 -5.29 13.10 8.26
C ILE A 38 -4.63 14.38 7.74
N CYS A 39 -3.69 14.23 6.81
CA CYS A 39 -2.89 15.36 6.30
C CYS A 39 -3.00 15.56 4.79
N SER A 40 -3.81 14.74 4.10
CA SER A 40 -3.95 14.72 2.63
C SER A 40 -2.67 14.44 1.84
N ALA A 41 -1.54 14.19 2.51
CA ALA A 41 -0.30 13.78 1.86
C ALA A 41 -0.40 12.37 1.26
N MET A 42 0.43 12.08 0.27
CA MET A 42 0.47 10.76 -0.35
C MET A 42 0.96 9.69 0.63
N MET A 43 0.44 8.48 0.50
CA MET A 43 0.93 7.32 1.23
C MET A 43 1.89 6.51 0.36
N ILE A 44 2.93 6.00 0.99
CA ILE A 44 3.95 5.16 0.37
C ILE A 44 3.94 3.77 1.02
N VAL A 45 4.25 2.73 0.26
CA VAL A 45 4.31 1.38 0.82
C VAL A 45 5.70 1.13 1.38
N LYS A 46 5.78 0.66 2.62
CA LYS A 46 7.01 0.26 3.29
C LYS A 46 6.89 -1.17 3.78
N GLN A 47 8.02 -1.87 3.82
CA GLN A 47 8.12 -3.22 4.37
C GLN A 47 8.46 -3.13 5.87
N GLY A 48 7.71 -3.83 6.71
CA GLY A 48 7.97 -3.94 8.15
C GLY A 48 8.04 -5.38 8.61
N LYS A 49 8.28 -5.57 9.91
CA LYS A 49 8.37 -6.90 10.55
C LYS A 49 7.14 -7.78 10.31
N PHE A 50 5.96 -7.17 10.15
CA PHE A 50 4.69 -7.89 9.99
C PHE A 50 4.21 -7.95 8.53
N GLY A 51 5.03 -7.52 7.58
CA GLY A 51 4.70 -7.38 6.16
C GLY A 51 4.58 -5.93 5.73
N SER A 52 4.08 -5.74 4.52
CA SER A 52 4.02 -4.43 3.88
C SER A 52 2.81 -3.60 4.35
N PHE A 53 3.03 -2.31 4.53
CA PHE A 53 2.03 -1.36 5.01
C PHE A 53 2.15 -0.01 4.30
N TRP A 54 1.05 0.74 4.23
CA TRP A 54 1.02 2.13 3.79
C TRP A 54 1.46 3.03 4.94
N ALA A 55 2.50 3.82 4.71
CA ALA A 55 2.99 4.86 5.60
C ALA A 55 2.74 6.23 4.97
N CYS A 56 2.37 7.23 5.78
CA CYS A 56 2.27 8.59 5.30
C CYS A 56 3.64 9.12 4.82
N SER A 57 3.70 9.80 3.67
CA SER A 57 4.93 10.46 3.20
C SER A 57 5.34 11.64 4.07
N GLY A 58 4.38 12.24 4.79
CA GLY A 58 4.60 13.39 5.68
C GLY A 58 5.21 13.06 7.04
N TYR A 59 5.77 11.87 7.28
CA TYR A 59 6.48 11.57 8.52
C TYR A 59 7.73 12.47 8.66
N PRO A 60 8.03 13.08 9.83
CA PRO A 60 7.45 12.85 11.17
C PRO A 60 6.19 13.68 11.51
N GLN A 61 5.76 14.59 10.64
CA GLN A 61 4.60 15.46 10.90
C GLN A 61 3.27 14.68 10.93
N CYS A 62 3.19 13.54 10.22
CA CYS A 62 2.06 12.64 10.26
C CYS A 62 2.52 11.19 10.43
N ASN A 63 2.19 10.58 11.57
CA ASN A 63 2.51 9.17 11.88
C ASN A 63 1.38 8.19 11.48
N ASN A 64 0.57 8.54 10.49
CA ASN A 64 -0.49 7.66 10.03
C ASN A 64 0.10 6.47 9.27
N SER A 65 -0.29 5.26 9.66
CA SER A 65 0.05 4.03 8.96
C SER A 65 -1.17 3.11 8.86
N MET A 66 -1.32 2.44 7.72
CA MET A 66 -2.45 1.56 7.44
C MET A 66 -1.96 0.28 6.78
N SER A 67 -2.53 -0.86 7.15
CA SER A 67 -2.20 -2.11 6.45
C SER A 67 -2.72 -2.09 5.02
N VAL A 68 -1.98 -2.70 4.09
CA VAL A 68 -2.37 -2.78 2.67
C VAL A 68 -3.77 -3.40 2.53
N LYS A 69 -4.06 -4.46 3.29
CA LYS A 69 -5.37 -5.14 3.32
C LYS A 69 -6.51 -4.22 3.75
N LYS A 70 -6.32 -3.43 4.82
CA LYS A 70 -7.38 -2.55 5.37
C LYS A 70 -7.77 -1.44 4.41
N GLN A 71 -6.81 -0.89 3.66
CA GLN A 71 -7.06 0.20 2.72
C GLN A 71 -7.84 -0.25 1.47
N LEU A 72 -7.66 -1.50 1.04
CA LEU A 72 -8.40 -2.06 -0.08
C LEU A 72 -9.86 -2.35 0.27
N MET A 73 -10.15 -2.73 1.52
CA MET A 73 -11.53 -2.93 2.00
C MET A 73 -12.32 -1.62 2.12
N LYS A 74 -11.67 -0.48 2.37
CA LYS A 74 -12.33 0.84 2.38
C LYS A 74 -12.87 1.25 1.00
N ASN A 75 -12.19 0.86 -0.07
CA ASN A 75 -12.51 1.27 -1.45
C ASN A 75 -13.50 0.34 -2.18
N TRP A 76 -14.06 -0.68 -1.52
CA TRP A 76 -15.04 -1.61 -2.11
C TRP A 76 -16.51 -1.17 -1.89
N LYS A 77 -16.75 -0.04 -1.22
CA LYS A 77 -18.10 0.53 -1.01
C LYS A 77 -18.49 1.62 -2.01
N LYS A 78 -17.86 1.68 -3.18
CA LYS A 78 -18.29 2.56 -4.27
C LYS A 78 -18.48 1.78 -5.56
#